data_AF-A0A3D2X6F9-F1
#
_entry.id   AF-A0A3D2X6F9-F1
#
_cell.length_a   1.000
_cell.length_b   1.000
_cell.length_c   1.000
_cell.angle_alpha   90.00
_cell.angle_beta   90.00
_cell.angle_gamma   90.00
#
_symmetry.space_group_name_H-M   'P 1'
#
loop_
_entity.id
_entity.type
_entity.pdbx_description
1 polymer ?
#
loop_
_entity_poly.entity_id
_entity_poly.type
_entity_poly.pdbx_seq_one_letter_code
_entity_poly.pdbx_strand_id
1 'polypeptide(L)'
;MGICFPGTVIERGELTSREFFGVFRVTKGLMLAQVREITGLDTTTIQNWINRGWVKNPVDKRYSENQLASILLIHMLRDVMKLDHIAKLFDYLKKIEFGGNEEVLLISEAELYHYVCDMLDSIDYDIILTPKELEKAILMTLSTYVEPYEGAKRRVVNVLKIILVYYASAIVKHKADSIFTDIMNE
;
A
#
# COMPACT_ATOMS: atom_id res chain seq x y z
N MET A 1 18.83 -11.96 -3.94
CA MET A 1 17.47 -11.72 -4.45
C MET A 1 17.28 -10.21 -4.43
N GLY A 2 16.86 -9.59 -5.54
CA GLY A 2 16.67 -8.13 -5.59
C GLY A 2 15.55 -7.68 -4.64
N ILE A 3 15.58 -6.43 -4.22
CA ILE A 3 14.47 -5.84 -3.45
C ILE A 3 13.30 -5.68 -4.43
N CYS A 4 12.16 -6.30 -4.15
CA CYS A 4 10.94 -6.14 -4.93
C CYS A 4 10.16 -4.89 -4.49
N PHE A 5 9.28 -4.38 -5.34
CA PHE A 5 8.30 -3.40 -4.89
C PHE A 5 7.39 -4.02 -3.79
N PRO A 6 7.04 -3.29 -2.73
CA PRO A 6 6.23 -3.82 -1.63
C PRO A 6 4.90 -4.39 -2.13
N GLY A 7 4.58 -5.62 -1.72
CA GLY A 7 3.36 -6.33 -2.16
C GLY A 7 3.40 -6.90 -3.57
N THR A 8 4.57 -6.91 -4.23
CA THR A 8 4.77 -7.45 -5.59
C THR A 8 5.82 -8.57 -5.62
N VAL A 9 5.90 -9.27 -6.74
CA VAL A 9 7.04 -10.14 -7.11
C VAL A 9 7.97 -9.47 -8.14
N ILE A 10 7.80 -8.16 -8.39
CA ILE A 10 8.56 -7.41 -9.38
C ILE A 10 9.80 -6.84 -8.73
N GLU A 11 10.97 -7.27 -9.21
CA GLU A 11 12.25 -6.68 -8.81
C GLU A 11 12.29 -5.20 -9.18
N ARG A 12 12.68 -4.38 -8.21
CA ARG A 12 12.60 -2.93 -8.33
C ARG A 12 13.80 -2.32 -9.07
N GLY A 13 15.01 -2.83 -8.81
CA GLY A 13 16.25 -2.18 -9.25
C GLY A 13 16.29 -0.72 -8.78
N GLU A 14 16.61 0.20 -9.71
CA GLU A 14 16.67 1.65 -9.46
C GLU A 14 15.34 2.39 -9.74
N LEU A 15 14.28 1.68 -10.13
CA LEU A 15 13.02 2.30 -10.51
C LEU A 15 12.28 2.83 -9.28
N THR A 16 11.67 4.00 -9.43
CA THR A 16 10.70 4.54 -8.48
C THR A 16 9.33 3.87 -8.65
N SER A 17 8.50 3.93 -7.61
CA SER A 17 7.13 3.41 -7.68
C SER A 17 6.28 4.13 -8.74
N ARG A 18 6.53 5.42 -9.00
CA ARG A 18 5.83 6.18 -10.05
C ARG A 18 6.24 5.73 -11.46
N GLU A 19 7.52 5.41 -11.66
CA GLU A 19 7.98 4.86 -12.94
C GLU A 19 7.41 3.47 -13.19
N PHE A 20 7.34 2.63 -12.15
CA PHE A 20 6.65 1.34 -12.22
C PHE A 20 5.18 1.49 -12.62
N PHE A 21 4.46 2.44 -12.02
CA PHE A 21 3.07 2.75 -12.39
C PHE A 21 2.94 3.46 -13.75
N GLY A 22 4.05 3.84 -14.39
CA GLY A 22 4.07 4.44 -15.73
C GLY A 22 3.38 3.58 -16.80
N VAL A 23 3.26 2.26 -16.58
CA VAL A 23 2.49 1.35 -17.45
C VAL A 23 1.03 1.77 -17.66
N PHE A 24 0.41 2.45 -16.68
CA PHE A 24 -0.96 2.93 -16.79
C PHE A 24 -1.12 4.11 -17.75
N ARG A 25 -0.03 4.81 -18.10
CA ARG A 25 -0.06 5.91 -19.08
C ARG A 25 -0.21 5.43 -20.52
N VAL A 26 0.19 4.18 -20.79
CA VAL A 26 0.21 3.58 -22.13
C VAL A 26 -0.79 2.43 -22.29
N THR A 27 -1.54 2.11 -21.22
CA THR A 27 -2.56 1.06 -21.21
C THR A 27 -3.91 1.62 -20.77
N LYS A 28 -5.01 0.93 -21.10
CA LYS A 28 -6.35 1.27 -20.58
C LYS A 28 -6.62 0.69 -19.19
N GLY A 29 -5.57 0.32 -18.45
CA GLY A 29 -5.63 -0.52 -17.26
C GLY A 29 -5.27 -1.98 -17.53
N LEU A 30 -4.98 -2.70 -16.44
CA LEU A 30 -4.41 -4.04 -16.45
C LEU A 30 -5.48 -5.12 -16.47
N MET A 31 -5.28 -6.19 -17.23
CA MET A 31 -6.11 -7.39 -17.10
C MET A 31 -5.73 -8.17 -15.84
N LEU A 32 -6.65 -9.02 -15.35
CA LEU A 32 -6.40 -9.86 -14.17
C LEU A 32 -5.11 -10.69 -14.29
N ALA A 33 -4.79 -11.23 -15.47
CA ALA A 33 -3.55 -11.98 -15.69
C ALA A 33 -2.30 -11.15 -15.36
N GLN A 34 -2.26 -9.89 -15.81
CA GLN A 34 -1.15 -8.97 -15.55
C GLN A 34 -1.06 -8.59 -14.06
N VAL A 35 -2.20 -8.39 -13.40
CA VAL A 35 -2.23 -8.14 -11.95
C VAL A 35 -1.66 -9.34 -11.18
N ARG A 36 -1.99 -10.57 -11.59
CA ARG A 36 -1.45 -11.78 -10.97
C ARG A 36 0.06 -11.93 -11.21
N GLU A 37 0.54 -11.63 -12.41
CA GLU A 37 1.97 -11.63 -12.72
C GLU A 37 2.74 -10.62 -11.85
N ILE A 38 2.18 -9.42 -11.64
CA ILE A 38 2.79 -8.40 -10.78
C ILE A 38 2.79 -8.83 -9.30
N THR A 39 1.69 -9.39 -8.82
CA THR A 39 1.48 -9.61 -7.38
C THR A 39 1.90 -10.99 -6.89
N GLY A 40 2.00 -11.97 -7.78
CA GLY A 40 2.13 -13.38 -7.43
C GLY A 40 0.86 -14.00 -6.84
N LEU A 41 -0.25 -13.26 -6.77
CA LEU A 41 -1.50 -13.74 -6.18
C LEU A 41 -2.27 -14.65 -7.13
N ASP A 42 -3.01 -15.60 -6.57
CA ASP A 42 -3.97 -16.38 -7.33
C ASP A 42 -5.27 -15.60 -7.60
N THR A 43 -6.04 -16.04 -8.60
CA THR A 43 -7.30 -15.43 -8.98
C THR A 43 -8.31 -15.39 -7.83
N THR A 44 -8.41 -16.46 -7.04
CA THR A 44 -9.43 -16.58 -6.00
C THR A 44 -9.17 -15.59 -4.86
N THR A 45 -7.90 -15.34 -4.52
CA THR A 45 -7.51 -14.33 -3.53
C THR A 45 -7.96 -12.92 -3.96
N ILE A 46 -7.65 -12.51 -5.19
CA ILE A 46 -8.04 -11.18 -5.70
C ILE A 46 -9.58 -11.06 -5.77
N GLN A 47 -10.26 -12.08 -6.28
CA GLN A 47 -11.72 -12.08 -6.37
C GLN A 47 -12.38 -12.06 -4.99
N ASN A 48 -11.81 -12.74 -3.98
CA ASN A 48 -12.31 -12.68 -2.61
C ASN A 48 -12.24 -11.26 -2.05
N TRP A 49 -11.18 -10.50 -2.33
CA TRP A 49 -11.07 -9.11 -1.88
C TRP A 49 -12.07 -8.18 -2.57
N ILE A 50 -12.36 -8.43 -3.85
CA ILE A 50 -13.39 -7.71 -4.61
C ILE A 50 -14.79 -8.02 -4.07
N ASN A 51 -15.11 -9.31 -3.90
CA ASN A 51 -16.42 -9.76 -3.42
C ASN A 51 -16.72 -9.26 -2.00
N ARG A 52 -15.69 -9.06 -1.18
CA ARG A 52 -15.81 -8.47 0.17
C ARG A 52 -15.82 -6.93 0.18
N GLY A 53 -15.67 -6.30 -0.98
CA GLY A 53 -15.69 -4.84 -1.13
C GLY A 53 -14.41 -4.13 -0.69
N TRP A 54 -13.32 -4.86 -0.43
CA TRP A 54 -12.04 -4.28 -0.02
C TRP A 54 -11.27 -3.67 -1.19
N VAL A 55 -11.52 -4.17 -2.40
CA VAL A 55 -11.01 -3.62 -3.66
C VAL A 55 -12.19 -3.37 -4.58
N LYS A 56 -12.24 -2.21 -5.24
CA LYS A 56 -13.31 -1.87 -6.20
C LYS A 56 -13.34 -2.88 -7.35
N ASN A 57 -14.52 -3.14 -7.92
CA ASN A 57 -14.68 -3.99 -9.11
C ASN A 57 -13.92 -3.43 -10.32
N PRO A 58 -13.19 -4.25 -11.10
CA PRO A 58 -12.56 -3.79 -12.34
C PRO A 58 -13.61 -3.30 -13.34
N VAL A 59 -13.30 -2.24 -14.09
CA VAL A 59 -14.17 -1.68 -15.13
C VAL A 59 -13.76 -2.27 -16.46
N ASP A 60 -14.69 -2.82 -17.24
CA ASP A 60 -14.41 -3.51 -18.51
C ASP A 60 -13.31 -4.59 -18.40
N LYS A 61 -13.31 -5.30 -17.26
CA LYS A 61 -12.29 -6.32 -16.90
C LYS A 61 -10.87 -5.75 -16.79
N ARG A 62 -10.73 -4.44 -16.57
CA ARG A 62 -9.46 -3.74 -16.38
C ARG A 62 -9.37 -3.14 -14.99
N TYR A 63 -8.22 -3.37 -14.37
CA TYR A 63 -7.81 -2.80 -13.10
C TYR A 63 -7.12 -1.46 -13.36
N SER A 64 -7.54 -0.41 -12.66
CA SER A 64 -6.88 0.89 -12.64
C SER A 64 -5.65 0.89 -11.74
N GLU A 65 -4.88 1.98 -11.79
CA GLU A 65 -3.74 2.21 -10.89
C GLU A 65 -4.15 2.15 -9.42
N ASN A 66 -5.30 2.75 -9.06
CA ASN A 66 -5.78 2.75 -7.68
C ASN A 66 -6.18 1.34 -7.24
N GLN A 67 -6.78 0.54 -8.13
CA GLN A 67 -7.13 -0.85 -7.80
C GLN A 67 -5.89 -1.71 -7.62
N LEU A 68 -4.86 -1.53 -8.46
CA LEU A 68 -3.58 -2.20 -8.25
C LEU A 68 -2.99 -1.77 -6.91
N ALA A 69 -2.90 -0.47 -6.63
CA ALA A 69 -2.35 0.04 -5.38
C ALA A 69 -3.08 -0.49 -4.13
N SER A 70 -4.42 -0.57 -4.15
CA SER A 70 -5.18 -1.21 -3.06
C SER A 70 -4.77 -2.68 -2.88
N ILE A 71 -4.63 -3.44 -3.97
CA ILE A 71 -4.20 -4.84 -3.93
C ILE A 71 -2.78 -4.95 -3.35
N LEU A 72 -1.85 -4.08 -3.74
CA LEU A 72 -0.47 -4.08 -3.25
C LEU A 72 -0.40 -3.75 -1.76
N LEU A 73 -1.11 -2.72 -1.31
CA LEU A 73 -1.19 -2.33 0.10
C LEU A 73 -1.83 -3.42 0.96
N ILE A 74 -2.91 -4.05 0.48
CA ILE A 74 -3.53 -5.19 1.17
C ILE A 74 -2.53 -6.35 1.24
N HIS A 75 -1.90 -6.71 0.13
CA HIS A 75 -0.99 -7.84 0.06
C HIS A 75 0.21 -7.65 1.01
N MET A 76 0.78 -6.45 1.02
CA MET A 76 1.89 -6.08 1.89
C MET A 76 1.56 -6.20 3.39
N LEU A 77 0.30 -5.97 3.78
CA LEU A 77 -0.10 -5.86 5.19
C LEU A 77 -0.86 -7.08 5.73
N ARG A 78 -1.41 -7.95 4.86
CA ARG A 78 -2.38 -8.98 5.25
C ARG A 78 -1.87 -10.00 6.28
N ASP A 79 -0.56 -10.20 6.36
CA ASP A 79 0.05 -11.21 7.25
C ASP A 79 0.27 -10.67 8.67
N VAL A 80 0.13 -9.36 8.86
CA VAL A 80 0.34 -8.66 10.13
C VAL A 80 -0.84 -7.79 10.56
N MET A 81 -1.77 -7.50 9.64
CA MET A 81 -2.95 -6.68 9.89
C MET A 81 -4.21 -7.37 9.35
N LYS A 82 -5.30 -7.31 10.13
CA LYS A 82 -6.59 -7.84 9.68
C LYS A 82 -7.09 -7.09 8.44
N LEU A 83 -7.58 -7.83 7.44
CA LEU A 83 -8.04 -7.28 6.17
C LEU A 83 -9.18 -6.25 6.33
N ASP A 84 -10.09 -6.46 7.29
CA ASP A 84 -11.15 -5.50 7.58
C ASP A 84 -10.61 -4.18 8.18
N HIS A 85 -9.51 -4.24 8.92
CA HIS A 85 -8.85 -3.03 9.42
C HIS A 85 -8.14 -2.29 8.28
N ILE A 86 -7.52 -2.98 7.33
CA ILE A 86 -6.90 -2.35 6.15
C ILE A 86 -7.99 -1.62 5.34
N ALA A 87 -9.13 -2.26 5.10
CA ALA A 87 -10.26 -1.62 4.42
C ALA A 87 -10.75 -0.36 5.16
N LYS A 88 -10.86 -0.42 6.50
CA LYS A 88 -11.20 0.76 7.34
C LYS A 88 -10.18 1.89 7.22
N LEU A 89 -8.89 1.62 6.97
CA LEU A 89 -7.90 2.68 6.72
C LEU A 89 -8.17 3.39 5.39
N PHE A 90 -8.51 2.66 4.33
CA PHE A 90 -8.88 3.27 3.06
C PHE A 90 -10.14 4.14 3.21
N ASP A 91 -11.16 3.64 3.92
CA ASP A 91 -12.37 4.42 4.23
C ASP A 91 -12.08 5.63 5.11
N TYR A 92 -11.09 5.54 6.02
CA TYR A 92 -10.61 6.67 6.80
C TYR A 92 -9.82 7.70 5.97
N LEU A 93 -9.46 7.42 4.72
CA LEU A 93 -8.88 8.40 3.80
C LEU A 93 -9.92 9.03 2.87
N LYS A 94 -11.20 8.70 3.08
CA LYS A 94 -12.32 9.34 2.42
C LYS A 94 -13.09 10.21 3.43
N LYS A 95 -13.78 11.22 2.93
CA LYS A 95 -14.75 12.01 3.69
C LYS A 95 -16.03 12.09 2.88
N ILE A 96 -17.13 11.68 3.48
CA ILE A 96 -18.46 11.99 2.95
C ILE A 96 -18.86 13.34 3.56
N GLU A 97 -19.21 14.31 2.72
CA GLU A 97 -19.69 15.60 3.22
C GLU A 97 -21.08 15.46 3.85
N PHE A 98 -21.35 16.22 4.92
CA PHE A 98 -22.66 16.22 5.55
C PHE A 98 -23.74 16.68 4.56
N GLY A 99 -24.69 15.80 4.24
CA GLY A 99 -25.79 16.09 3.33
C GLY A 99 -25.43 16.01 1.84
N GLY A 100 -24.21 15.61 1.50
CA GLY A 100 -23.77 15.39 0.12
C GLY A 100 -23.66 13.91 -0.25
N ASN A 101 -23.81 13.60 -1.53
CA ASN A 101 -23.48 12.28 -2.10
C ASN A 101 -22.04 12.22 -2.64
N GLU A 102 -21.30 13.32 -2.57
CA GLU A 102 -19.93 13.42 -3.10
C GLU A 102 -18.89 13.03 -2.03
N GLU A 103 -18.03 12.09 -2.42
CA GLU A 103 -16.93 11.60 -1.61
C GLU A 103 -15.68 12.43 -1.89
N VAL A 104 -15.22 13.19 -0.89
CA VAL A 104 -13.94 13.90 -0.97
C VAL A 104 -12.83 12.93 -0.58
N LEU A 105 -12.04 12.53 -1.58
CA LEU A 105 -10.88 11.70 -1.39
C LEU A 105 -9.70 12.55 -0.90
N LEU A 106 -9.11 12.18 0.24
CA LEU A 106 -7.96 12.92 0.79
C LEU A 106 -6.68 12.64 -0.01
N ILE A 107 -6.52 11.38 -0.42
CA ILE A 107 -5.40 10.90 -1.23
C ILE A 107 -5.85 9.64 -1.97
N SER A 108 -5.42 9.46 -3.21
CA SER A 108 -5.69 8.24 -3.96
C SER A 108 -4.89 7.06 -3.41
N GLU A 109 -5.37 5.84 -3.64
CA GLU A 109 -4.66 4.64 -3.22
C GLU A 109 -3.29 4.52 -3.91
N ALA A 110 -3.18 4.94 -5.18
CA ALA A 110 -1.91 5.01 -5.89
C ALA A 110 -0.93 5.99 -5.23
N GLU A 111 -1.35 7.23 -4.94
CA GLU A 111 -0.51 8.22 -4.28
C GLU A 111 -0.10 7.78 -2.86
N LEU A 112 -1.01 7.15 -2.12
CA LEU A 112 -0.69 6.55 -0.82
C LEU A 112 0.40 5.49 -0.95
N TYR A 113 0.26 4.55 -1.89
CA TYR A 113 1.27 3.52 -2.15
C TYR A 113 2.62 4.12 -2.53
N HIS A 114 2.59 5.19 -3.33
CA HIS A 114 3.80 5.88 -3.73
C HIS A 114 4.52 6.53 -2.54
N TYR A 115 3.81 7.23 -1.66
CA TYR A 115 4.40 7.77 -0.43
C TYR A 115 4.94 6.67 0.48
N VAL A 116 4.25 5.52 0.57
CA VAL A 116 4.80 4.37 1.30
C VAL A 116 6.13 3.96 0.70
N CYS A 117 6.23 3.78 -0.62
CA CYS A 117 7.49 3.42 -1.27
C CYS A 117 8.61 4.43 -1.00
N ASP A 118 8.34 5.74 -1.11
CA ASP A 118 9.35 6.78 -0.82
C ASP A 118 9.88 6.71 0.61
N MET A 119 8.99 6.40 1.55
CA MET A 119 9.35 6.21 2.95
C MET A 119 10.19 4.96 3.14
N LEU A 120 9.87 3.88 2.44
CA LEU A 120 10.64 2.63 2.47
C LEU A 120 12.04 2.78 1.85
N ASP A 121 12.23 3.73 0.95
CA ASP A 121 13.54 4.03 0.35
C ASP A 121 14.43 4.90 1.23
N SER A 122 13.80 5.74 2.06
CA SER A 122 14.49 6.75 2.86
C SER A 122 14.72 6.33 4.31
N ILE A 123 14.05 5.26 4.76
CA ILE A 123 14.16 4.73 6.12
C ILE A 123 14.84 3.37 6.07
N ASP A 124 15.90 3.23 6.85
CA ASP A 124 16.45 1.94 7.20
C ASP A 124 15.57 1.30 8.28
N TYR A 125 14.79 0.28 7.91
CA TYR A 125 13.89 -0.42 8.82
C TYR A 125 14.60 -1.44 9.73
N ASP A 126 15.91 -1.68 9.54
CA ASP A 126 16.74 -2.36 10.54
C ASP A 126 16.98 -1.45 11.76
N ILE A 127 16.75 -0.14 11.63
CA ILE A 127 16.79 0.84 12.73
C ILE A 127 15.37 1.09 13.25
N ILE A 128 15.17 0.87 14.55
CA ILE A 128 13.91 1.22 15.22
C ILE A 128 13.83 2.74 15.35
N LEU A 129 13.06 3.39 14.47
CA LEU A 129 12.73 4.80 14.61
C LEU A 129 11.84 5.03 15.84
N THR A 130 12.12 6.07 16.59
CA THR A 130 11.18 6.55 17.62
C THR A 130 9.91 7.10 16.96
N PRO A 131 8.77 7.16 17.68
CA PRO A 131 7.53 7.72 17.13
C PRO A 131 7.68 9.15 16.58
N LYS A 132 8.56 9.96 17.18
CA LYS A 132 8.85 11.34 16.75
C LYS A 132 9.67 11.39 15.46
N GLU A 133 10.66 10.50 15.31
CA GLU A 133 11.48 10.43 14.10
C GLU A 133 10.67 9.95 12.91
N LEU A 134 9.83 8.93 13.10
CA LEU A 134 8.92 8.46 12.07
C LEU A 134 7.94 9.56 11.64
N GLU A 135 7.34 10.27 12.60
CA GLU A 135 6.46 11.40 12.28
C GLU A 135 7.16 12.50 11.49
N LYS A 136 8.39 12.86 11.89
CA LYS A 136 9.20 13.85 11.19
C LYS A 136 9.49 13.42 9.74
N ALA A 137 9.87 12.16 9.54
CA ALA A 137 10.13 11.62 8.20
C ALA A 137 8.87 11.65 7.32
N ILE A 138 7.70 11.25 7.86
CA ILE A 138 6.43 11.32 7.14
C ILE A 138 6.10 12.76 6.72
N LEU A 139 6.27 13.72 7.63
CA LEU A 139 5.97 15.13 7.35
C LEU A 139 6.91 15.72 6.29
N MET A 140 8.18 15.30 6.25
CA MET A 140 9.14 15.69 5.23
C MET A 140 8.74 15.15 3.85
N THR A 141 8.36 13.88 3.77
CA THR A 141 7.89 13.24 2.53
C THR A 141 6.59 13.84 2.02
N LEU A 142 5.68 14.24 2.93
CA LEU A 142 4.45 14.96 2.61
C LEU A 142 4.64 16.49 2.45
N SER A 143 5.84 16.97 2.17
CA SER A 143 6.11 18.42 2.03
C SER A 143 5.35 19.05 0.86
N THR A 144 5.12 18.29 -0.22
CA THR A 144 4.40 18.72 -1.43
C THR A 144 2.91 18.38 -1.41
N TYR A 145 2.43 17.65 -0.40
CA TYR A 145 1.02 17.30 -0.28
C TYR A 145 0.17 18.56 -0.02
N VAL A 146 -0.76 18.84 -0.94
CA VAL A 146 -1.72 19.93 -0.83
C VAL A 146 -2.96 19.43 -0.12
N GLU A 147 -3.27 20.05 1.01
CA GLU A 147 -4.38 19.64 1.84
C GLU A 147 -5.73 20.08 1.22
N PRO A 148 -6.69 19.16 0.96
CA PRO A 148 -7.97 19.51 0.36
C PRO A 148 -8.88 20.30 1.31
N TYR A 149 -8.70 20.12 2.63
CA TYR A 149 -9.39 20.86 3.68
C TYR A 149 -8.64 20.70 5.01
N GLU A 150 -8.81 21.66 5.93
CA GLU A 150 -8.09 21.67 7.21
C GLU A 150 -8.20 20.34 7.98
N GLY A 151 -7.06 19.75 8.31
CA GLY A 151 -6.94 18.50 9.08
C GLY A 151 -6.91 17.21 8.25
N ALA A 152 -7.09 17.26 6.92
CA ALA A 152 -6.90 16.11 6.03
C ALA A 152 -5.45 15.57 6.06
N LYS A 153 -4.43 16.44 6.09
CA LYS A 153 -3.01 16.05 6.19
C LYS A 153 -2.76 15.23 7.45
N ARG A 154 -3.36 15.60 8.58
CA ARG A 154 -3.26 14.83 9.83
C ARG A 154 -3.83 13.41 9.68
N ARG A 155 -4.93 13.23 8.94
CA ARG A 155 -5.50 11.90 8.67
C ARG A 155 -4.55 11.06 7.81
N VAL A 156 -3.99 11.63 6.75
CA VAL A 156 -2.99 10.97 5.89
C VAL A 156 -1.76 10.55 6.68
N VAL A 157 -1.21 11.46 7.51
CA VAL A 157 -0.07 11.18 8.40
C VAL A 157 -0.36 10.00 9.33
N ASN A 158 -1.54 9.96 9.95
CA ASN A 158 -1.91 8.87 10.85
C ASN A 158 -2.00 7.52 10.12
N VAL A 159 -2.56 7.49 8.91
CA VAL A 159 -2.64 6.25 8.12
C VAL A 159 -1.26 5.79 7.69
N LEU A 160 -0.40 6.69 7.22
CA LEU A 160 0.99 6.35 6.89
C LEU A 160 1.75 5.80 8.11
N LYS A 161 1.62 6.41 9.28
CA LYS A 161 2.20 5.88 10.52
C LYS A 161 1.78 4.44 10.78
N ILE A 162 0.48 4.14 10.67
CA ILE A 162 -0.05 2.79 10.89
C ILE A 162 0.53 1.82 9.85
N ILE A 163 0.50 2.16 8.57
CA ILE A 163 1.02 1.32 7.49
C ILE A 163 2.50 1.00 7.71
N LEU A 164 3.32 2.01 7.99
CA LEU A 164 4.77 1.85 8.13
C LEU A 164 5.15 1.04 9.38
N VAL A 165 4.40 1.17 10.48
CA VAL A 165 4.61 0.36 11.70
C VAL A 165 4.21 -1.10 11.47
N TYR A 166 3.08 -1.35 10.79
CA TYR A 166 2.72 -2.72 10.41
C TYR A 166 3.72 -3.32 9.42
N TYR A 167 4.21 -2.53 8.46
CA TYR A 167 5.24 -2.98 7.54
C TYR A 167 6.53 -3.39 8.26
N ALA A 168 7.01 -2.56 9.21
CA ALA A 168 8.13 -2.92 10.07
C ALA A 168 7.86 -4.23 10.85
N SER A 169 6.63 -4.40 11.34
CA SER A 169 6.21 -5.64 12.02
C SER A 169 6.25 -6.86 11.08
N ALA A 170 5.93 -6.69 9.80
CA ALA A 170 6.02 -7.75 8.80
C ALA A 170 7.47 -8.19 8.57
N ILE A 171 8.40 -7.25 8.46
CA ILE A 171 9.84 -7.55 8.35
C ILE A 171 10.32 -8.38 9.55
N VAL A 172 10.00 -7.94 10.77
CA VAL A 172 10.39 -8.65 12.00
C VAL A 172 9.76 -10.04 12.05
N LYS A 173 8.48 -10.16 11.69
CA LYS A 173 7.79 -11.46 11.63
C LYS A 173 8.44 -12.39 10.62
N HIS A 174 8.70 -11.95 9.39
CA HIS A 174 9.34 -12.76 8.36
C HIS A 174 10.74 -13.23 8.79
N LYS A 175 11.50 -12.37 9.48
CA LYS A 175 12.79 -12.76 10.05
C LYS A 175 12.64 -13.87 11.10
N ALA A 176 11.65 -13.77 11.98
CA ALA A 176 11.36 -14.81 12.97
C ALA A 176 10.91 -16.12 12.31
N ASP A 177 10.04 -16.06 11.31
CA ASP A 177 9.54 -17.23 10.57
C ASP A 177 10.68 -17.93 9.80
N SER A 178 11.64 -17.17 9.26
CA SER A 178 12.86 -17.71 8.63
C SER A 178 13.71 -18.48 9.64
N ILE A 179 14.01 -17.87 10.79
CA ILE A 179 14.79 -18.52 11.86
C ILE A 179 14.11 -19.80 12.32
N PHE A 180 12.78 -19.78 12.49
CA PHE A 180 12.02 -20.98 12.85
C PHE A 180 12.15 -22.08 11.79
N THR A 181 12.03 -21.71 10.51
CA THR A 181 12.15 -22.65 9.39
C THR A 181 13.54 -23.27 9.32
N ASP A 182 14.60 -22.48 9.56
CA ASP A 182 15.97 -22.97 9.58
C ASP A 182 16.17 -24.03 10.68
N ILE A 183 15.68 -23.76 11.90
CA ILE A 183 15.77 -24.71 13.03
C ILE A 183 14.99 -26.01 12.74
N MET A 184 13.85 -25.94 12.05
CA MET A 184 13.01 -27.12 11.78
C MET A 184 13.54 -28.00 10.63
N ASN A 185 14.46 -27.49 9.83
CA ASN A 185 15.08 -28.21 8.72
C ASN A 185 16.46 -28.81 9.07
N GLU A 186 16.97 -28.56 10.29
CA GLU A 186 18.13 -29.22 10.89
C GLU A 186 17.78 -30.61 11.47
#